data_AF-A0A350BVY6-F1
#
_entry.id   AF-A0A350BVY6-F1
#
_cell.length_a   1.000
_cell.length_b   1.000
_cell.length_c   1.000
_cell.angle_alpha   90.00
_cell.angle_beta   90.00
_cell.angle_gamma   90.00
#
_symmetry.space_group_name_H-M   'P 1'
#
loop_
_entity.id
_entity.type
_entity.pdbx_description
1 polymer ?
#
loop_
_entity_poly.entity_id
_entity_poly.type
_entity_poly.pdbx_seq_one_letter_code
_entity_poly.pdbx_strand_id
1 'polypeptide(L)'
;MWLVFSFTLLIASLAICSALSTASSAASFTFSKASSALSITSSATCFIFSTASSDKSLACSIASSAIFFALSENSSALSAKALPACLAFSVASSANLLVLSAARSVASLALPNRFLKKLLIPIVLLFIFSFAKLMNILIKMRVCVLVGLLSLSSFSYAQNRETAQLIMEDLCSDEFSGRGYINKGDSLAAAYISDKFSEMGLSKIGASYNLPFQLDVNTILKSVISFGDKPLKPGYDYLVSPGSPTIKGTYKVFYVSPRLLASPKVAKKVKKAIKKGYLPVISVYDGKNELVANNVANIKKCNEGSMLVFLKKNLTWSVATKQDKAAEIWLLESAFSPYEPEISVDVEAELIKNYQSQNVLGFVPGTTHPDSFIIFCGHYDHLGKMGEAIFYGANDNASGIAILIDMASYFKNNPQQYSIAFIAFGGEEAGLLGSLNYVKGPAISLAKTKFVFNMDLMGSGEKGATIVNGSVFKDDFDNLVKINTENDYLPAVYSRGKAANSDHYFFTEAGIPSFFIYLMGAYSHYHVPADNMDNLQLGPYYDKSFLLIRDFIILLNE
;
A
#
# COMPACT_ATOMS: atom_id res chain seq x y z
N MET A 1 -56.17 -12.31 3.50
CA MET A 1 -57.08 -13.15 4.32
C MET A 1 -57.05 -14.64 3.93
N TRP A 2 -57.06 -15.01 2.65
CA TRP A 2 -56.93 -16.43 2.23
C TRP A 2 -55.56 -17.08 2.50
N LEU A 3 -54.45 -16.34 2.41
CA LEU A 3 -53.11 -16.85 2.73
C LEU A 3 -52.90 -17.19 4.22
N VAL A 4 -53.62 -16.52 5.12
CA VAL A 4 -53.51 -16.74 6.57
C VAL A 4 -54.26 -18.02 6.96
N PHE A 5 -55.41 -18.30 6.33
CA PHE A 5 -56.21 -19.50 6.60
C PHE A 5 -55.53 -20.80 6.12
N SER A 6 -54.75 -20.73 5.03
CA SER A 6 -53.98 -21.87 4.51
C SER A 6 -52.74 -22.20 5.34
N PHE A 7 -52.15 -21.21 6.02
CA PHE A 7 -50.99 -21.42 6.88
C PHE A 7 -51.36 -22.11 8.20
N THR A 8 -52.55 -21.81 8.74
CA THR A 8 -53.05 -22.41 9.99
C THR A 8 -53.39 -23.90 9.82
N LEU A 9 -53.90 -24.31 8.65
CA LEU A 9 -54.19 -25.74 8.37
C LEU A 9 -52.92 -26.59 8.19
N LEU A 10 -51.85 -26.00 7.64
CA LEU A 10 -50.58 -26.69 7.41
C LEU A 10 -49.84 -26.93 8.74
N ILE A 11 -49.88 -25.95 9.66
CA ILE A 11 -49.32 -26.08 11.01
C ILE A 11 -50.11 -27.12 11.84
N ALA A 12 -51.44 -27.14 11.72
CA ALA A 12 -52.29 -28.14 12.39
C ALA A 12 -52.01 -29.58 11.88
N SER A 13 -51.63 -29.74 10.61
CA SER A 13 -51.32 -31.05 10.01
C SER A 13 -49.93 -31.56 10.43
N LEU A 14 -48.96 -30.67 10.63
CA LEU A 14 -47.62 -31.00 11.10
C LEU A 14 -47.59 -31.34 12.61
N ALA A 15 -48.46 -30.71 13.41
CA ALA A 15 -48.58 -31.00 14.83
C ALA A 15 -49.08 -32.43 15.10
N ILE A 16 -50.01 -32.96 14.28
CA ILE A 16 -50.56 -34.31 14.42
C ILE A 16 -49.52 -35.39 14.05
N CYS A 17 -48.59 -35.12 13.13
CA CYS A 17 -47.49 -36.04 12.83
C CYS A 17 -46.42 -36.11 13.93
N SER A 18 -46.24 -35.05 14.73
CA SER A 18 -45.24 -35.02 15.81
C SER A 18 -45.68 -35.76 17.09
N ALA A 19 -46.97 -36.06 17.23
CA ALA A 19 -47.53 -36.70 18.43
C ALA A 19 -47.50 -38.24 18.39
N LEU A 20 -47.01 -38.87 17.31
CA LEU A 20 -47.02 -40.33 17.13
C LEU A 20 -45.62 -40.99 17.18
N SER A 21 -44.53 -40.24 17.41
CA SER A 21 -43.16 -40.79 17.37
C SER A 21 -42.37 -40.78 18.70
N THR A 22 -42.99 -40.43 19.83
CA THR A 22 -42.33 -40.49 21.15
C THR A 22 -42.80 -41.70 21.97
N ALA A 23 -42.29 -42.88 21.62
CA ALA A 23 -42.24 -44.03 22.54
C ALA A 23 -41.07 -44.98 22.17
N SER A 24 -40.23 -45.27 23.16
CA SER A 24 -38.95 -46.01 23.11
C SER A 24 -37.79 -45.21 22.51
N SER A 25 -36.61 -45.08 23.12
CA SER A 25 -35.94 -45.91 24.12
C SER A 25 -34.95 -45.03 24.92
N ALA A 26 -34.80 -45.33 26.20
CA ALA A 26 -33.74 -44.78 27.06
C ALA A 26 -32.60 -45.80 27.16
N ALA A 27 -31.37 -45.39 26.84
CA ALA A 27 -30.16 -46.03 27.31
C ALA A 27 -29.02 -45.00 27.33
N SER A 28 -28.58 -44.69 28.53
CA SER A 28 -27.46 -43.81 28.88
C SER A 28 -26.10 -44.48 28.66
N PHE A 29 -25.09 -43.74 28.17
CA PHE A 29 -23.68 -44.10 28.31
C PHE A 29 -22.81 -42.87 28.60
N THR A 30 -21.97 -43.01 29.62
CA THR A 30 -20.97 -42.06 30.14
C THR A 30 -19.68 -42.09 29.33
N PHE A 31 -19.03 -40.92 29.17
CA PHE A 31 -17.72 -40.78 28.49
C PHE A 31 -16.54 -41.03 29.45
N SER A 32 -15.59 -41.86 29.02
CA SER A 32 -14.26 -42.01 29.60
C SER A 32 -13.19 -41.58 28.58
N LYS A 33 -12.20 -40.80 29.04
CA LYS A 33 -11.00 -40.37 28.30
C LYS A 33 -10.06 -41.55 28.03
N ALA A 34 -9.51 -41.63 26.82
CA ALA A 34 -8.20 -42.24 26.57
C ALA A 34 -7.53 -41.65 25.31
N SER A 35 -6.23 -41.41 25.44
CA SER A 35 -5.26 -40.93 24.45
C SER A 35 -4.59 -42.11 23.76
N SER A 36 -4.30 -42.03 22.44
CA SER A 36 -3.03 -42.45 21.82
C SER A 36 -3.08 -42.38 20.28
N ALA A 37 -1.93 -42.00 19.70
CA ALA A 37 -1.65 -41.80 18.28
C ALA A 37 -1.64 -43.08 17.41
N LEU A 38 -1.92 -42.96 16.10
CA LEU A 38 -1.16 -43.64 15.04
C LEU A 38 -1.41 -43.08 13.61
N SER A 39 -0.29 -42.98 12.89
CA SER A 39 0.01 -42.75 11.46
C SER A 39 -1.07 -42.78 10.37
N ILE A 40 -1.00 -41.79 9.46
CA ILE A 40 -1.66 -41.79 8.14
C ILE A 40 -0.67 -42.37 7.11
N THR A 41 -1.04 -43.50 6.50
CA THR A 41 -0.47 -43.97 5.23
C THR A 41 -1.57 -44.04 4.17
N SER A 42 -1.27 -43.55 2.98
CA SER A 42 -2.16 -43.46 1.82
C SER A 42 -2.52 -44.84 1.24
N SER A 43 -3.80 -45.21 1.28
CA SER A 43 -4.41 -46.09 0.27
C SER A 43 -5.93 -45.97 0.33
N ALA A 44 -6.56 -45.61 -0.79
CA ALA A 44 -8.00 -45.57 -0.94
C ALA A 44 -8.58 -46.98 -0.84
N THR A 45 -9.53 -47.20 0.08
CA THR A 45 -10.40 -48.37 0.06
C THR A 45 -11.80 -47.95 0.53
N CYS A 46 -12.76 -48.10 -0.38
CA CYS A 46 -14.16 -47.73 -0.17
C CYS A 46 -14.84 -48.77 0.73
N PHE A 47 -15.20 -48.40 1.96
CA PHE A 47 -16.06 -49.23 2.82
C PHE A 47 -17.53 -48.96 2.49
N ILE A 48 -18.22 -49.98 1.97
CA ILE A 48 -19.68 -49.99 1.81
C ILE A 48 -20.29 -50.32 3.18
N PHE A 49 -21.00 -49.36 3.79
CA PHE A 49 -21.88 -49.64 4.92
C PHE A 49 -23.21 -50.21 4.42
N SER A 50 -23.47 -51.47 4.76
CA SER A 50 -24.80 -52.08 4.69
C SER A 50 -25.58 -51.67 5.95
N THR A 51 -26.69 -50.95 5.78
CA THR A 51 -27.70 -50.78 6.82
C THR A 51 -29.01 -51.40 6.35
N ALA A 52 -29.45 -52.44 7.04
CA ALA A 52 -30.78 -53.03 6.85
C ALA A 52 -31.85 -52.07 7.40
N SER A 53 -32.45 -51.27 6.51
CA SER A 53 -33.66 -50.49 6.79
C SER A 53 -34.62 -50.64 5.61
N SER A 54 -35.87 -51.00 5.89
CA SER A 54 -36.92 -51.25 4.89
C SER A 54 -37.54 -49.97 4.29
N ASP A 55 -36.99 -48.79 4.58
CA ASP A 55 -37.48 -47.51 4.05
C ASP A 55 -36.43 -46.81 3.17
N LYS A 56 -36.62 -46.92 1.85
CA LYS A 56 -35.70 -46.41 0.82
C LYS A 56 -35.60 -44.89 0.76
N SER A 57 -36.51 -44.16 1.40
CA SER A 57 -36.53 -42.68 1.40
C SER A 57 -35.52 -42.07 2.37
N LEU A 58 -35.35 -42.68 3.55
CA LEU A 58 -34.45 -42.23 4.60
C LEU A 58 -32.97 -42.52 4.25
N ALA A 59 -32.72 -43.65 3.58
CA ALA A 59 -31.38 -44.04 3.12
C ALA A 59 -30.78 -43.05 2.11
N CYS A 60 -31.62 -42.41 1.28
CA CYS A 60 -31.17 -41.47 0.24
C CYS A 60 -30.80 -40.10 0.82
N SER A 61 -31.47 -39.68 1.89
CA SER A 61 -31.19 -38.41 2.58
C SER A 61 -29.90 -38.47 3.40
N ILE A 62 -29.66 -39.60 4.07
CA ILE A 62 -28.42 -39.85 4.84
C ILE A 62 -27.20 -39.97 3.91
N ALA A 63 -27.35 -40.63 2.75
CA ALA A 63 -26.28 -40.71 1.75
C ALA A 63 -25.90 -39.33 1.15
N SER A 64 -26.86 -38.42 1.02
CA SER A 64 -26.62 -37.07 0.48
C SER A 64 -25.89 -36.16 1.49
N SER A 65 -26.18 -36.29 2.78
CA SER A 65 -25.48 -35.56 3.85
C SER A 65 -24.04 -36.08 4.08
N ALA A 66 -23.80 -37.39 3.90
CA ALA A 66 -22.46 -37.98 4.02
C ALA A 66 -21.54 -37.56 2.85
N ILE A 67 -22.08 -37.43 1.63
CA ILE A 67 -21.33 -36.90 0.46
C ILE A 67 -20.96 -35.42 0.66
N PHE A 68 -21.81 -34.64 1.33
CA PHE A 68 -21.53 -33.23 1.61
C PHE A 68 -20.38 -33.05 2.62
N PHE A 69 -20.28 -33.93 3.62
CA PHE A 69 -19.20 -33.91 4.61
C PHE A 69 -17.87 -34.42 4.03
N ALA A 70 -17.90 -35.43 3.16
CA ALA A 70 -16.71 -35.94 2.48
C ALA A 70 -16.14 -34.98 1.41
N LEU A 71 -16.97 -34.09 0.85
CA LEU A 71 -16.55 -33.08 -0.13
C LEU A 71 -16.04 -31.77 0.50
N SER A 72 -16.31 -31.51 1.80
CA SER A 72 -15.76 -30.33 2.48
C SER A 72 -14.34 -30.56 3.03
N GLU A 73 -13.91 -31.82 3.21
CA GLU A 73 -12.57 -32.15 3.73
C GLU A 73 -11.50 -32.36 2.63
N ASN A 74 -11.88 -32.41 1.34
CA ASN A 74 -10.96 -32.59 0.21
C ASN A 74 -11.17 -31.54 -0.89
N SER A 75 -10.91 -30.27 -0.55
CA SER A 75 -11.05 -29.11 -1.42
C SER A 75 -9.82 -28.84 -2.29
N SER A 76 -9.37 -29.83 -3.07
CA SER A 76 -8.33 -29.62 -4.10
C SER A 76 -8.63 -30.25 -5.46
N ALA A 77 -9.77 -30.90 -5.66
CA ALA A 77 -10.01 -31.69 -6.89
C ALA A 77 -11.34 -31.48 -7.63
N LEU A 78 -12.20 -30.52 -7.26
CA LEU A 78 -13.38 -30.20 -8.07
C LEU A 78 -13.32 -28.79 -8.64
N SER A 79 -13.28 -28.69 -9.97
CA SER A 79 -13.37 -27.41 -10.67
C SER A 79 -14.71 -26.72 -10.33
N ALA A 80 -14.65 -25.40 -10.16
CA ALA A 80 -15.80 -24.53 -9.87
C ALA A 80 -16.96 -24.63 -10.88
N LYS A 81 -16.79 -25.37 -12.00
CA LYS A 81 -17.83 -25.62 -13.00
C LYS A 81 -18.75 -26.81 -12.67
N ALA A 82 -18.33 -27.76 -11.82
CA ALA A 82 -19.08 -29.00 -11.57
C ALA A 82 -20.04 -28.92 -10.37
N LEU A 83 -19.69 -28.14 -9.34
CA LEU A 83 -20.45 -28.03 -8.09
C LEU A 83 -21.88 -27.44 -8.27
N PRO A 84 -22.09 -26.37 -9.08
CA PRO A 84 -23.41 -25.78 -9.27
C PRO A 84 -24.39 -26.71 -9.99
N ALA A 85 -23.88 -27.50 -10.94
CA ALA A 85 -24.68 -28.46 -11.70
C ALA A 85 -25.16 -29.63 -10.83
N CYS A 86 -24.29 -30.17 -9.96
CA CYS A 86 -24.66 -31.24 -9.03
C CYS A 86 -25.69 -30.78 -7.97
N LEU A 87 -25.54 -29.56 -7.43
CA LEU A 87 -26.49 -28.98 -6.48
C LEU A 87 -27.86 -28.70 -7.11
N ALA A 88 -27.89 -28.14 -8.32
CA ALA A 88 -29.15 -27.88 -9.03
C ALA A 88 -29.90 -29.19 -9.38
N PHE A 89 -29.17 -30.25 -9.73
CA PHE A 89 -29.75 -31.56 -10.09
C PHE A 89 -30.32 -32.29 -8.85
N SER A 90 -29.63 -32.23 -7.72
CA SER A 90 -30.05 -32.84 -6.44
C SER A 90 -31.37 -32.23 -5.91
N VAL A 91 -31.48 -30.90 -5.94
CA VAL A 91 -32.65 -30.17 -5.41
C VAL A 91 -33.88 -30.33 -6.32
N ALA A 92 -33.69 -30.38 -7.64
CA ALA A 92 -34.79 -30.60 -8.58
C ALA A 92 -35.36 -32.03 -8.49
N SER A 93 -34.50 -33.02 -8.24
CA SER A 93 -34.89 -34.44 -8.09
C SER A 93 -35.77 -34.65 -6.83
N SER A 94 -35.36 -34.07 -5.70
CA SER A 94 -36.06 -34.19 -4.42
C SER A 94 -37.43 -33.47 -4.40
N ALA A 95 -37.56 -32.31 -5.05
CA ALA A 95 -38.85 -31.62 -5.17
C ALA A 95 -39.88 -32.40 -6.02
N ASN A 96 -39.44 -33.05 -7.11
CA ASN A 96 -40.32 -33.86 -7.95
C ASN A 96 -40.80 -35.14 -7.24
N LEU A 97 -39.96 -35.75 -6.41
CA LEU A 97 -40.30 -36.90 -5.58
C LEU A 97 -41.37 -36.58 -4.52
N LEU A 98 -41.30 -35.39 -3.90
CA LEU A 98 -42.31 -34.92 -2.94
C LEU A 98 -43.67 -34.69 -3.61
N VAL A 99 -43.69 -34.12 -4.82
CA VAL A 99 -44.91 -33.87 -5.60
C VAL A 99 -45.59 -35.19 -6.00
N LEU A 100 -44.81 -36.19 -6.41
CA LEU A 100 -45.32 -37.53 -6.74
C LEU A 100 -45.91 -38.25 -5.51
N SER A 101 -45.29 -38.07 -4.33
CA SER A 101 -45.80 -38.59 -3.05
C SER A 101 -47.13 -37.92 -2.64
N ALA A 102 -47.20 -36.59 -2.75
CA ALA A 102 -48.41 -35.82 -2.46
C ALA A 102 -49.56 -36.16 -3.42
N ALA A 103 -49.27 -36.29 -4.73
CA ALA A 103 -50.25 -36.69 -5.73
C ALA A 103 -50.82 -38.10 -5.48
N ARG A 104 -49.97 -39.06 -5.08
CA ARG A 104 -50.41 -40.41 -4.68
C ARG A 104 -51.31 -40.39 -3.45
N SER A 105 -50.99 -39.56 -2.46
CA SER A 105 -51.77 -39.43 -1.22
C SER A 105 -53.14 -38.78 -1.45
N VAL A 106 -53.24 -37.84 -2.41
CA VAL A 106 -54.53 -37.25 -2.80
C VAL A 106 -55.39 -38.23 -3.59
N ALA A 107 -54.78 -39.05 -4.45
CA ALA A 107 -55.47 -40.07 -5.22
C ALA A 107 -56.05 -41.21 -4.35
N SER A 108 -55.49 -41.45 -3.16
CA SER A 108 -55.95 -42.49 -2.23
C SER A 108 -57.03 -42.05 -1.24
N LEU A 109 -57.44 -40.76 -1.23
CA LEU A 109 -58.45 -40.24 -0.31
C LEU A 109 -59.82 -40.92 -0.51
N ALA A 110 -60.38 -41.49 0.57
CA ALA A 110 -61.71 -42.10 0.59
C ALA A 110 -62.82 -41.04 0.72
N LEU A 111 -63.12 -40.32 -0.36
CA LEU A 111 -64.26 -39.40 -0.39
C LEU A 111 -65.60 -40.17 -0.55
N PRO A 112 -66.63 -39.88 0.28
CA PRO A 112 -67.87 -40.65 0.35
C PRO A 112 -68.80 -40.47 -0.86
N ASN A 113 -68.58 -39.45 -1.69
CA ASN A 113 -69.44 -39.15 -2.85
C ASN A 113 -68.65 -39.24 -4.17
N ARG A 114 -69.07 -40.13 -5.09
CA ARG A 114 -68.46 -40.34 -6.42
C ARG A 114 -68.41 -39.06 -7.28
N PHE A 115 -69.36 -38.15 -7.11
CA PHE A 115 -69.40 -36.89 -7.86
C PHE A 115 -68.34 -35.90 -7.38
N LEU A 116 -68.20 -35.73 -6.04
CA LEU A 116 -67.12 -34.93 -5.46
C LEU A 116 -65.73 -35.47 -5.84
N LYS A 117 -65.58 -36.80 -5.88
CA LYS A 117 -64.31 -37.45 -6.22
C LYS A 117 -63.85 -37.15 -7.66
N LYS A 118 -64.79 -37.11 -8.62
CA LYS A 118 -64.51 -36.75 -10.03
C LYS A 118 -64.23 -35.26 -10.23
N LEU A 119 -64.76 -34.39 -9.37
CA LEU A 119 -64.58 -32.94 -9.50
C LEU A 119 -63.34 -32.42 -8.74
N LEU A 120 -63.13 -32.85 -7.49
CA LEU A 120 -62.09 -32.29 -6.62
C LEU A 120 -60.69 -32.85 -6.88
N ILE A 121 -60.54 -34.14 -7.21
CA ILE A 121 -59.22 -34.74 -7.41
C ILE A 121 -58.45 -34.06 -8.56
N PRO A 122 -59.05 -33.82 -9.75
CA PRO A 122 -58.37 -33.11 -10.84
C PRO A 122 -57.97 -31.67 -10.45
N ILE A 123 -58.83 -30.96 -9.71
CA ILE A 123 -58.59 -29.58 -9.28
C ILE A 123 -57.41 -29.52 -8.29
N VAL A 124 -57.38 -30.41 -7.30
CA VAL A 124 -56.30 -30.48 -6.31
C VAL A 124 -54.99 -30.91 -6.96
N LEU A 125 -55.01 -31.86 -7.89
CA LEU A 125 -53.82 -32.24 -8.67
C LEU A 125 -53.31 -31.07 -9.53
N LEU A 126 -54.19 -30.34 -10.22
CA LEU A 126 -53.84 -29.13 -10.97
C LEU A 126 -53.19 -28.08 -10.06
N PHE A 127 -53.70 -27.91 -8.83
CA PHE A 127 -53.13 -26.98 -7.86
C PHE A 127 -51.73 -27.42 -7.39
N ILE A 128 -51.55 -28.71 -7.11
CA ILE A 128 -50.25 -29.29 -6.71
C ILE A 128 -49.23 -29.14 -7.85
N PHE A 129 -49.62 -29.44 -9.10
CA PHE A 129 -48.74 -29.28 -10.26
C PHE A 129 -48.40 -27.81 -10.53
N SER A 130 -49.37 -26.90 -10.41
CA SER A 130 -49.13 -25.46 -10.58
C SER A 130 -48.21 -24.90 -9.49
N PHE A 131 -48.42 -25.31 -8.23
CA PHE A 131 -47.58 -24.95 -7.10
C PHE A 131 -46.14 -25.50 -7.24
N ALA A 132 -45.98 -26.75 -7.68
CA ALA A 132 -44.68 -27.34 -7.97
C ALA A 132 -43.93 -26.60 -9.08
N LYS A 133 -44.65 -26.17 -10.13
CA LYS A 133 -44.08 -25.38 -11.23
C LYS A 133 -43.61 -24.01 -10.74
N LEU A 134 -44.41 -23.36 -9.88
CA LEU A 134 -44.05 -22.08 -9.26
C LEU A 134 -42.82 -22.22 -8.33
N MET A 135 -42.77 -23.27 -7.51
CA MET A 135 -41.60 -23.54 -6.65
C MET A 135 -40.33 -23.81 -7.45
N ASN A 136 -40.41 -24.59 -8.53
CA ASN A 136 -39.26 -24.82 -9.41
C ASN A 136 -38.76 -23.53 -10.09
N ILE A 137 -39.67 -22.62 -10.47
CA ILE A 137 -39.30 -21.30 -11.01
C ILE A 137 -38.60 -20.46 -9.93
N LEU A 138 -39.13 -20.42 -8.71
CA LEU A 138 -38.56 -19.67 -7.60
C LEU A 138 -37.18 -20.22 -7.17
N ILE A 139 -37.01 -21.55 -7.17
CA ILE A 139 -35.72 -22.20 -6.88
C ILE A 139 -34.70 -21.87 -7.98
N LYS A 140 -35.08 -21.97 -9.26
CA LYS A 140 -34.20 -21.60 -10.38
C LYS A 140 -33.81 -20.13 -10.33
N MET A 141 -34.75 -19.23 -10.01
CA MET A 141 -34.45 -17.81 -9.83
C MET A 141 -33.46 -17.58 -8.68
N ARG A 142 -33.65 -18.24 -7.53
CA ARG A 142 -32.72 -18.13 -6.39
C ARG A 142 -31.33 -18.66 -6.72
N VAL A 143 -31.23 -19.78 -7.42
CA VAL A 143 -29.94 -20.34 -7.86
C VAL A 143 -29.27 -19.42 -8.88
N CYS A 144 -30.01 -18.88 -9.86
CA CYS A 144 -29.44 -17.91 -10.81
C CYS A 144 -28.97 -16.61 -10.12
N VAL A 145 -29.70 -16.11 -9.12
CA VAL A 145 -29.29 -14.94 -8.33
C VAL A 145 -28.06 -15.27 -7.49
N LEU A 146 -27.99 -16.45 -6.86
CA LEU A 146 -26.82 -16.88 -6.09
C LEU A 146 -25.58 -17.06 -6.97
N VAL A 147 -25.74 -17.69 -8.14
CA VAL A 147 -24.66 -17.87 -9.12
C VAL A 147 -24.23 -16.52 -9.69
N GLY A 148 -25.17 -15.60 -9.95
CA GLY A 148 -24.86 -14.23 -10.35
C GLY A 148 -24.11 -13.42 -9.28
N LEU A 149 -24.46 -13.60 -8.00
CA LEU A 149 -23.76 -12.97 -6.88
C LEU A 149 -22.37 -13.58 -6.64
N LEU A 150 -22.20 -14.89 -6.86
CA LEU A 150 -20.91 -15.59 -6.74
C LEU A 150 -19.99 -15.37 -7.96
N SER A 151 -20.53 -15.02 -9.12
CA SER A 151 -19.72 -14.61 -10.28
C SER A 151 -19.36 -13.13 -10.28
N LEU A 152 -20.04 -12.31 -9.46
CA LEU A 152 -19.67 -10.92 -9.19
C LEU A 152 -18.50 -10.77 -8.19
N SER A 153 -18.21 -11.80 -7.39
CA SER A 153 -17.08 -11.79 -6.44
C SER A 153 -15.69 -12.01 -7.05
N SER A 154 -15.59 -12.24 -8.37
CA SER A 154 -14.31 -12.55 -9.03
C SER A 154 -13.71 -11.39 -9.84
N PHE A 155 -14.26 -10.17 -9.73
CA PHE A 155 -13.77 -9.00 -10.47
C PHE A 155 -13.64 -7.72 -9.62
N SER A 156 -13.28 -7.85 -8.34
CA SER A 156 -12.74 -6.71 -7.60
C SER A 156 -11.22 -6.69 -7.73
N TYR A 157 -10.73 -6.00 -8.76
CA TYR A 157 -9.34 -5.51 -8.84
C TYR A 157 -9.09 -4.32 -7.89
N ALA A 158 -9.80 -4.27 -6.75
CA ALA A 158 -9.44 -3.40 -5.65
C ALA A 158 -8.29 -4.07 -4.90
N GLN A 159 -7.09 -4.05 -5.49
CA GLN A 159 -5.87 -4.11 -4.69
C GLN A 159 -5.86 -2.94 -3.72
N ASN A 160 -5.13 -3.06 -2.63
CA ASN A 160 -5.53 -2.54 -1.33
C ASN A 160 -5.23 -1.04 -1.16
N ARG A 161 -5.62 -0.21 -2.14
CA ARG A 161 -5.45 1.24 -2.20
C ARG A 161 -6.02 1.95 -0.99
N GLU A 162 -7.13 1.45 -0.43
CA GLU A 162 -7.68 1.98 0.83
C GLU A 162 -6.71 1.76 2.00
N THR A 163 -6.13 0.56 2.14
CA THR A 163 -5.09 0.34 3.16
C THR A 163 -3.81 1.11 2.85
N ALA A 164 -3.42 1.23 1.58
CA ALA A 164 -2.29 2.04 1.18
C ALA A 164 -2.48 3.51 1.56
N GLN A 165 -3.68 4.05 1.34
CA GLN A 165 -4.06 5.39 1.77
C GLN A 165 -3.97 5.53 3.30
N LEU A 166 -4.48 4.56 4.08
CA LEU A 166 -4.37 4.56 5.54
C LEU A 166 -2.90 4.51 6.02
N ILE A 167 -2.06 3.70 5.38
CA ILE A 167 -0.61 3.66 5.68
C ILE A 167 0.03 5.03 5.43
N MET A 168 -0.34 5.69 4.34
CA MET A 168 0.16 7.04 4.05
C MET A 168 -0.34 8.06 5.08
N GLU A 169 -1.61 7.98 5.50
CA GLU A 169 -2.17 8.81 6.56
C GLU A 169 -1.44 8.63 7.89
N ASP A 170 -1.16 7.39 8.28
CA ASP A 170 -0.36 7.08 9.48
C ASP A 170 1.02 7.72 9.37
N LEU A 171 1.78 7.40 8.32
CA LEU A 171 3.16 7.88 8.09
C LEU A 171 3.27 9.40 7.92
N CYS A 172 2.19 10.07 7.51
CA CYS A 172 2.09 11.51 7.35
C CYS A 172 1.40 12.20 8.55
N SER A 173 1.15 11.49 9.65
CA SER A 173 0.61 12.12 10.86
C SER A 173 1.69 12.90 11.61
N ASP A 174 1.25 13.82 12.47
CA ASP A 174 2.14 14.63 13.32
C ASP A 174 3.01 13.77 14.25
N GLU A 175 2.55 12.58 14.61
CA GLU A 175 3.29 11.61 15.44
C GLU A 175 4.65 11.26 14.82
N PHE A 176 4.70 11.06 13.51
CA PHE A 176 5.94 10.75 12.80
C PHE A 176 6.79 11.97 12.51
N SER A 177 6.35 13.20 12.85
CA SER A 177 7.14 14.44 12.73
C SER A 177 7.79 14.60 11.35
N GLY A 178 7.08 14.27 10.27
CA GLY A 178 7.58 14.33 8.89
C GLY A 178 8.69 13.31 8.58
N ARG A 179 8.82 12.26 9.39
CA ARG A 179 9.78 11.14 9.25
C ARG A 179 11.25 11.58 9.16
N GLY A 180 11.57 12.74 9.74
CA GLY A 180 12.93 13.22 9.88
C GLY A 180 13.51 12.98 11.27
N TYR A 181 14.61 13.66 11.56
CA TYR A 181 15.48 13.34 12.71
C TYR A 181 15.06 14.03 14.02
N ILE A 182 14.24 15.09 13.93
CA ILE A 182 13.63 15.74 15.10
C ILE A 182 12.53 14.81 15.65
N ASN A 183 12.45 14.69 16.98
CA ASN A 183 11.50 13.81 17.67
C ASN A 183 11.59 12.33 17.29
N LYS A 184 12.69 11.89 16.67
CA LYS A 184 12.85 10.50 16.21
C LYS A 184 11.81 10.05 15.19
N GLY A 185 11.29 10.96 14.37
CA GLY A 185 10.30 10.67 13.33
C GLY A 185 10.70 9.51 12.42
N ASP A 186 11.95 9.50 11.95
CA ASP A 186 12.51 8.41 11.16
C ASP A 186 12.48 7.06 11.90
N SER A 187 12.80 7.06 13.20
CA SER A 187 12.86 5.85 14.00
C SER A 187 11.47 5.30 14.31
N LEU A 188 10.48 6.19 14.51
CA LEU A 188 9.08 5.81 14.63
C LEU A 188 8.56 5.19 13.33
N ALA A 189 8.89 5.78 12.18
CA ALA A 189 8.50 5.24 10.87
C ALA A 189 9.12 3.85 10.61
N ALA A 190 10.40 3.67 10.94
CA ALA A 190 11.04 2.37 10.84
C ALA A 190 10.38 1.31 11.75
N ALA A 191 10.02 1.69 12.97
CA ALA A 191 9.32 0.79 13.89
C ALA A 191 7.94 0.39 13.33
N TYR A 192 7.17 1.36 12.83
CA TYR A 192 5.88 1.11 12.17
C TYR A 192 6.01 0.11 11.01
N ILE A 193 7.00 0.29 10.13
CA ILE A 193 7.22 -0.60 8.98
C ILE A 193 7.66 -1.99 9.44
N SER A 194 8.55 -2.06 10.44
CA SER A 194 8.98 -3.32 11.07
C SER A 194 7.77 -4.07 11.66
N ASP A 195 6.84 -3.38 12.29
CA ASP A 195 5.62 -3.97 12.83
C ASP A 195 4.73 -4.49 11.71
N LYS A 196 4.53 -3.75 10.61
CA LYS A 196 3.82 -4.26 9.43
C LYS A 196 4.46 -5.52 8.87
N PHE A 197 5.79 -5.56 8.73
CA PHE A 197 6.50 -6.76 8.27
C PHE A 197 6.34 -7.94 9.24
N SER A 198 6.32 -7.67 10.55
CA SER A 198 6.10 -8.67 11.59
C SER A 198 4.66 -9.22 11.56
N GLU A 199 3.66 -8.35 11.45
CA GLU A 199 2.23 -8.70 11.34
C GLU A 199 1.97 -9.62 10.14
N MET A 200 2.64 -9.37 9.01
CA MET A 200 2.57 -10.22 7.82
C MET A 200 3.35 -11.54 7.95
N GLY A 201 4.18 -11.70 8.99
CA GLY A 201 5.04 -12.86 9.17
C GLY A 201 6.11 -12.99 8.08
N LEU A 202 6.71 -11.87 7.67
CA LEU A 202 7.88 -11.88 6.78
C LEU A 202 9.09 -12.50 7.50
N SER A 203 9.97 -13.15 6.75
CA SER A 203 11.23 -13.67 7.28
C SER A 203 12.22 -12.53 7.55
N LYS A 204 13.10 -12.73 8.54
CA LYS A 204 14.14 -11.77 8.96
C LYS A 204 15.50 -12.27 8.51
N ILE A 205 16.42 -11.35 8.21
CA ILE A 205 17.84 -11.69 8.08
C ILE A 205 18.51 -11.36 9.42
N GLY A 206 18.92 -12.39 10.16
CA GLY A 206 19.46 -12.23 11.51
C GLY A 206 18.38 -12.09 12.58
N ALA A 207 18.64 -11.28 13.60
CA ALA A 207 17.83 -11.22 14.81
C ALA A 207 16.56 -10.33 14.70
N SER A 208 16.56 -9.34 13.81
CA SER A 208 15.48 -8.35 13.69
C SER A 208 15.28 -7.92 12.23
N TYR A 209 14.21 -7.16 11.94
CA TYR A 209 14.05 -6.52 10.63
C TYR A 209 14.99 -5.32 10.44
N ASN A 210 15.58 -4.78 11.52
CA ASN A 210 16.35 -3.54 11.48
C ASN A 210 17.83 -3.80 11.17
N LEU A 211 18.36 -3.02 10.24
CA LEU A 211 19.76 -2.96 9.84
C LEU A 211 20.31 -1.56 10.19
N PRO A 212 20.90 -1.37 11.38
CA PRO A 212 21.28 -0.05 11.86
C PRO A 212 22.51 0.50 11.12
N PHE A 213 22.55 1.82 10.96
CA PHE A 213 23.70 2.56 10.46
C PHE A 213 23.77 3.95 11.09
N GLN A 214 24.87 4.67 10.83
CA GLN A 214 25.10 6.00 11.38
C GLN A 214 25.19 7.05 10.29
N LEU A 215 24.68 8.24 10.59
CA LEU A 215 24.85 9.43 9.77
C LEU A 215 25.03 10.67 10.64
N ASP A 216 25.64 11.71 10.09
CA ASP A 216 25.61 13.05 10.68
C ASP A 216 24.45 13.82 10.06
N VAL A 217 23.72 14.61 10.86
CA VAL A 217 22.62 15.44 10.36
C VAL A 217 22.56 16.77 11.10
N ASN A 218 22.36 17.86 10.35
CA ASN A 218 22.07 19.17 10.90
C ASN A 218 20.56 19.40 10.90
N THR A 219 20.00 19.71 12.07
CA THR A 219 18.56 19.93 12.26
C THR A 219 18.29 21.37 12.67
N ILE A 220 17.23 21.96 12.13
CA ILE A 220 16.74 23.30 12.50
C ILE A 220 15.62 23.13 13.54
N LEU A 221 15.99 23.22 14.82
CA LEU A 221 15.09 22.98 15.96
C LEU A 221 14.04 24.08 16.12
N LYS A 222 14.42 25.31 15.78
CA LYS A 222 13.56 26.49 15.87
C LYS A 222 13.86 27.44 14.73
N SER A 223 12.82 28.07 14.22
CA SER A 223 12.96 29.11 13.20
C SER A 223 11.83 30.13 13.29
N VAL A 224 12.17 31.35 13.71
CA VAL A 224 11.26 32.49 13.76
C VAL A 224 11.90 33.67 13.04
N ILE A 225 11.23 34.18 12.00
CA ILE A 225 11.69 35.32 11.21
C ILE A 225 10.55 36.32 11.04
N SER A 226 10.84 37.61 11.15
CA SER A 226 9.88 38.69 10.94
C SER A 226 10.51 39.91 10.26
N PHE A 227 9.69 40.67 9.53
CA PHE A 227 10.03 42.04 9.11
C PHE A 227 9.28 43.03 10.02
N GLY A 228 10.01 43.72 10.89
CA GLY A 228 9.39 44.47 11.99
C GLY A 228 8.43 43.58 12.79
N ASP A 229 7.18 44.02 12.94
CA ASP A 229 6.12 43.30 13.65
C ASP A 229 5.38 42.24 12.81
N LYS A 230 5.80 42.01 11.55
CA LYS A 230 5.14 41.06 10.63
C LYS A 230 5.86 39.71 10.66
N PRO A 231 5.35 38.70 11.38
CA PRO A 231 5.94 37.36 11.36
C PRO A 231 5.79 36.72 9.98
N LEU A 232 6.83 36.01 9.55
CA LEU A 232 6.81 35.17 8.35
C LEU A 232 6.49 33.73 8.72
N LYS A 233 5.74 33.04 7.86
CA LYS A 233 5.37 31.63 8.03
C LYS A 233 6.51 30.70 7.57
N PRO A 234 7.16 29.94 8.48
CA PRO A 234 8.20 28.98 8.08
C PRO A 234 7.64 27.93 7.12
N GLY A 235 8.44 27.50 6.14
CA GLY A 235 8.04 26.50 5.15
C GLY A 235 7.21 27.05 3.98
N TYR A 236 6.59 28.23 4.15
CA TYR A 236 5.74 28.86 3.13
C TYR A 236 6.34 30.18 2.65
N ASP A 237 6.63 31.10 3.56
CA ASP A 237 7.23 32.39 3.21
C ASP A 237 8.75 32.29 3.10
N TYR A 238 9.36 31.39 3.87
CA TYR A 238 10.81 31.21 3.87
C TYR A 238 11.25 29.79 4.29
N LEU A 239 12.50 29.46 3.97
CA LEU A 239 13.24 28.30 4.46
C LEU A 239 14.58 28.76 5.04
N VAL A 240 15.02 28.11 6.12
CA VAL A 240 16.41 28.17 6.58
C VAL A 240 17.17 27.09 5.81
N SER A 241 18.28 27.43 5.14
CA SER A 241 19.11 26.44 4.46
C SER A 241 19.47 25.30 5.43
N PRO A 242 19.33 24.02 5.04
CA PRO A 242 19.46 22.89 5.96
C PRO A 242 20.80 22.83 6.71
N GLY A 243 21.88 23.34 6.13
CA GLY A 243 23.19 23.40 6.75
C GLY A 243 23.41 24.58 7.70
N SER A 244 22.44 25.49 7.86
CA SER A 244 22.66 26.73 8.62
C SER A 244 22.96 26.46 10.10
N PRO A 245 23.88 27.24 10.73
CA PRO A 245 24.09 27.22 12.16
C PRO A 245 23.03 28.05 12.90
N THR A 246 23.04 27.98 14.23
CA THR A 246 22.26 28.87 15.10
C THR A 246 22.59 30.32 14.82
N ILE A 247 21.55 31.15 14.64
CA ILE A 247 21.70 32.59 14.43
C ILE A 247 20.55 33.33 15.10
N LYS A 248 20.88 34.41 15.81
CA LYS A 248 19.89 35.28 16.46
C LYS A 248 20.27 36.73 16.31
N GLY A 249 19.30 37.59 16.00
CA GLY A 249 19.49 39.04 15.99
C GLY A 249 18.51 39.79 15.12
N THR A 250 18.56 41.11 15.23
CA THR A 250 17.82 42.04 14.39
C THR A 250 18.81 42.83 13.54
N TYR A 251 18.57 42.86 12.23
CA TYR A 251 19.53 43.38 11.27
C TYR A 251 18.88 44.42 10.37
N LYS A 252 19.64 45.48 10.04
CA LYS A 252 19.26 46.40 8.97
C LYS A 252 19.48 45.75 7.62
N VAL A 253 18.52 45.88 6.72
CA VAL A 253 18.56 45.24 5.40
C VAL A 253 19.47 46.03 4.44
N PHE A 254 20.34 45.33 3.74
CA PHE A 254 21.04 45.82 2.55
C PHE A 254 20.53 45.06 1.33
N TYR A 255 19.53 45.62 0.65
CA TYR A 255 18.95 45.00 -0.53
C TYR A 255 19.90 45.08 -1.74
N VAL A 256 20.29 43.92 -2.26
CA VAL A 256 21.07 43.76 -3.47
C VAL A 256 20.10 43.53 -4.63
N SER A 257 19.61 44.63 -5.20
CA SER A 257 18.69 44.59 -6.35
C SER A 257 19.31 43.94 -7.59
N PRO A 258 18.50 43.49 -8.59
CA PRO A 258 19.03 42.86 -9.80
C PRO A 258 20.07 43.73 -10.53
N ARG A 259 19.84 45.05 -10.57
CA ARG A 259 20.78 46.01 -11.15
C ARG A 259 22.10 46.07 -10.38
N LEU A 260 22.03 46.02 -9.05
CA LEU A 260 23.23 46.00 -8.22
C LEU A 260 23.97 44.66 -8.33
N LEU A 261 23.23 43.55 -8.40
CA LEU A 261 23.77 42.20 -8.52
C LEU A 261 24.54 41.98 -9.84
N ALA A 262 24.11 42.63 -10.92
CA ALA A 262 24.83 42.65 -12.19
C ALA A 262 26.13 43.49 -12.17
N SER A 263 26.41 44.24 -11.09
CA SER A 263 27.61 45.08 -11.00
C SER A 263 28.85 44.26 -10.62
N PRO A 264 29.99 44.40 -11.35
CA PRO A 264 31.26 43.77 -10.97
C PRO A 264 31.78 44.15 -9.59
N LYS A 265 31.29 45.27 -9.02
CA LYS A 265 31.68 45.77 -7.69
C LYS A 265 30.77 45.25 -6.56
N VAL A 266 29.78 44.41 -6.86
CA VAL A 266 28.76 44.00 -5.88
C VAL A 266 29.35 43.29 -4.66
N ALA A 267 30.25 42.33 -4.84
CA ALA A 267 30.86 41.61 -3.74
C ALA A 267 31.59 42.55 -2.76
N LYS A 268 32.29 43.57 -3.28
CA LYS A 268 32.94 44.61 -2.46
C LYS A 268 31.93 45.47 -1.69
N LYS A 269 30.80 45.81 -2.31
CA LYS A 269 29.72 46.58 -1.66
C LYS A 269 29.03 45.76 -0.57
N VAL A 270 28.71 44.51 -0.85
CA VAL A 270 28.14 43.55 0.12
C VAL A 270 29.08 43.37 1.31
N LYS A 271 30.37 43.11 1.05
CA LYS A 271 31.39 43.02 2.11
C LYS A 271 31.45 44.27 2.99
N LYS A 272 31.36 45.47 2.39
CA LYS A 272 31.32 46.74 3.14
C LYS A 272 30.04 46.89 3.96
N ALA A 273 28.90 46.41 3.45
CA ALA A 273 27.62 46.44 4.16
C ALA A 273 27.64 45.51 5.38
N ILE A 274 28.14 44.28 5.21
CA ILE A 274 28.35 43.30 6.30
C ILE A 274 29.22 43.92 7.41
N LYS A 275 30.36 44.54 7.05
CA LYS A 275 31.24 45.21 8.03
C LYS A 275 30.58 46.38 8.78
N LYS A 276 29.49 46.93 8.24
CA LYS A 276 28.68 47.97 8.87
C LYS A 276 27.48 47.42 9.67
N GLY A 277 27.35 46.09 9.77
CA GLY A 277 26.26 45.43 10.48
C GLY A 277 24.96 45.26 9.68
N TYR A 278 25.00 45.43 8.36
CA TYR A 278 23.82 45.18 7.51
C TYR A 278 23.75 43.71 7.08
N LEU A 279 22.52 43.17 7.01
CA LEU A 279 22.23 41.87 6.43
C LEU A 279 21.99 42.00 4.92
N PRO A 280 22.80 41.36 4.07
CA PRO A 280 22.55 41.34 2.64
C PRO A 280 21.32 40.50 2.28
N VAL A 281 20.40 41.10 1.52
CA VAL A 281 19.27 40.39 0.89
C VAL A 281 19.49 40.40 -0.61
N ILE A 282 19.75 39.24 -1.19
CA ILE A 282 20.15 39.07 -2.58
C ILE A 282 18.89 38.80 -3.42
N SER A 283 18.64 39.63 -4.43
CA SER A 283 17.48 39.47 -5.31
C SER A 283 17.46 38.13 -6.03
N VAL A 284 16.29 37.74 -6.53
CA VAL A 284 16.14 36.60 -7.44
C VAL A 284 17.09 36.78 -8.63
N TYR A 285 17.74 35.69 -9.04
CA TYR A 285 18.65 35.69 -10.17
C TYR A 285 18.55 34.39 -10.99
N ASP A 286 18.92 34.48 -12.27
CA ASP A 286 19.09 33.31 -13.13
C ASP A 286 20.54 32.81 -13.02
N GLY A 287 20.72 31.59 -12.54
CA GLY A 287 22.02 30.93 -12.42
C GLY A 287 22.70 30.66 -13.77
N LYS A 288 21.96 30.71 -14.90
CA LYS A 288 22.52 30.57 -16.25
C LYS A 288 23.22 31.85 -16.73
N ASN A 289 22.96 32.99 -16.09
CA ASN A 289 23.71 34.20 -16.38
C ASN A 289 25.07 34.14 -15.66
N GLU A 290 26.12 33.80 -16.42
CA GLU A 290 27.47 33.59 -15.87
C GLU A 290 27.99 34.78 -15.06
N LEU A 291 27.76 36.02 -15.53
CA LEU A 291 28.20 37.22 -14.81
C LEU A 291 27.55 37.29 -13.42
N VAL A 292 26.23 37.10 -13.37
CA VAL A 292 25.47 37.17 -12.12
C VAL A 292 25.82 36.00 -11.21
N ALA A 293 25.92 34.78 -11.76
CA ALA A 293 26.34 33.59 -11.01
C ALA A 293 27.73 33.77 -10.39
N ASN A 294 28.69 34.29 -11.16
CA ASN A 294 30.04 34.61 -10.67
C ASN A 294 30.02 35.68 -9.59
N ASN A 295 29.17 36.70 -9.72
CA ASN A 295 29.00 37.73 -8.70
C ASN A 295 28.44 37.14 -7.39
N VAL A 296 27.44 36.26 -7.46
CA VAL A 296 26.89 35.56 -6.29
C VAL A 296 27.94 34.65 -5.64
N ALA A 297 28.69 33.88 -6.42
CA ALA A 297 29.80 33.07 -5.93
C ALA A 297 30.86 33.92 -5.22
N ASN A 298 31.20 35.09 -5.78
CA ASN A 298 32.11 36.04 -5.16
C ASN A 298 31.56 36.65 -3.86
N ILE A 299 30.25 36.91 -3.78
CA ILE A 299 29.57 37.32 -2.53
C ILE A 299 29.72 36.21 -1.48
N LYS A 300 29.37 34.96 -1.81
CA LYS A 300 29.50 33.82 -0.89
C LYS A 300 30.95 33.61 -0.45
N LYS A 301 31.93 33.74 -1.35
CA LYS A 301 33.36 33.61 -1.02
C LYS A 301 33.87 34.73 -0.10
N CYS A 302 33.36 35.95 -0.27
CA CYS A 302 33.73 37.10 0.56
C CYS A 302 32.90 37.19 1.85
N ASN A 303 31.94 36.29 2.05
CA ASN A 303 31.10 36.20 3.22
C ASN A 303 31.90 35.56 4.36
N GLU A 304 32.36 36.38 5.30
CA GLU A 304 33.22 35.98 6.42
C GLU A 304 32.40 35.31 7.55
N GLY A 305 31.53 34.35 7.20
CA GLY A 305 30.65 33.65 8.16
C GLY A 305 29.34 34.38 8.48
N SER A 306 29.07 35.53 7.87
CA SER A 306 27.85 36.31 8.12
C SER A 306 26.63 35.69 7.44
N MET A 307 25.44 35.95 7.97
CA MET A 307 24.20 35.45 7.37
C MET A 307 23.94 36.10 5.99
N LEU A 308 23.34 35.35 5.07
CA LEU A 308 22.84 35.84 3.79
C LEU A 308 21.37 35.46 3.61
N VAL A 309 20.58 36.35 3.00
CA VAL A 309 19.21 36.04 2.57
C VAL A 309 19.19 36.02 1.04
N PHE A 310 18.61 34.98 0.45
CA PHE A 310 18.38 34.89 -0.99
C PHE A 310 16.89 34.92 -1.26
N LEU A 311 16.45 35.84 -2.12
CA LEU A 311 15.10 35.84 -2.64
C LEU A 311 14.94 34.71 -3.65
N LYS A 312 13.83 33.98 -3.56
CA LYS A 312 13.48 32.85 -4.42
C LYS A 312 12.08 33.04 -5.00
N LYS A 313 11.86 32.48 -6.20
CA LYS A 313 10.52 32.42 -6.79
C LYS A 313 9.69 31.29 -6.19
N ASN A 314 10.34 30.16 -5.92
CA ASN A 314 9.78 28.97 -5.31
C ASN A 314 10.75 28.47 -4.24
N LEU A 315 10.23 27.74 -3.25
CA LEU A 315 10.99 27.15 -2.16
C LEU A 315 10.92 25.62 -2.28
N THR A 316 12.06 24.97 -2.09
CA THR A 316 12.18 23.51 -1.89
C THR A 316 13.24 23.31 -0.81
N TRP A 317 13.04 22.32 0.05
CA TRP A 317 13.94 22.05 1.17
C TRP A 317 14.71 20.74 0.98
N SER A 318 15.60 20.40 1.92
CA SER A 318 16.42 19.18 1.86
C SER A 318 17.02 18.91 3.25
N VAL A 319 17.84 17.87 3.38
CA VAL A 319 18.59 17.54 4.59
C VAL A 319 20.07 17.84 4.38
N ALA A 320 20.75 18.35 5.42
CA ALA A 320 22.20 18.51 5.41
C ALA A 320 22.87 17.58 6.42
N THR A 321 23.98 16.98 6.01
CA THR A 321 24.82 16.13 6.87
C THR A 321 25.96 16.88 7.54
N LYS A 322 26.03 18.20 7.33
CA LYS A 322 27.06 19.10 7.84
C LYS A 322 26.45 20.43 8.20
N GLN A 323 27.11 21.13 9.12
CA GLN A 323 26.78 22.50 9.45
C GLN A 323 27.75 23.47 8.75
N ASP A 324 27.18 24.45 8.07
CA ASP A 324 27.87 25.52 7.39
C ASP A 324 28.39 26.56 8.38
N LYS A 325 29.41 27.32 7.96
CA LYS A 325 29.95 28.42 8.78
C LYS A 325 29.03 29.65 8.85
N ALA A 326 28.15 29.79 7.87
CA ALA A 326 27.29 30.95 7.69
C ALA A 326 25.85 30.48 7.52
N ALA A 327 24.90 31.19 8.14
CA ALA A 327 23.48 30.95 7.92
C ALA A 327 23.04 31.47 6.55
N GLU A 328 22.17 30.71 5.89
CA GLU A 328 21.53 31.11 4.64
C GLU A 328 20.01 30.98 4.79
N ILE A 329 19.27 32.04 4.49
CA ILE A 329 17.79 32.04 4.47
C ILE A 329 17.33 32.17 3.02
N TRP A 330 16.39 31.33 2.62
CA TRP A 330 15.69 31.41 1.35
C TRP A 330 14.32 32.01 1.58
N LEU A 331 14.10 33.22 1.09
CA LEU A 331 12.87 33.99 1.31
C LEU A 331 12.09 34.06 0.00
N LEU A 332 10.78 33.81 0.01
CA LEU A 332 9.96 34.07 -1.17
C LEU A 332 10.00 35.55 -1.51
N GLU A 333 10.21 35.85 -2.79
CA GLU A 333 10.24 37.23 -3.28
C GLU A 333 8.94 37.97 -2.95
N SER A 334 7.79 37.29 -2.99
CA SER A 334 6.48 37.86 -2.63
C SER A 334 6.34 38.20 -1.13
N ALA A 335 7.12 37.57 -0.26
CA ALA A 335 7.14 37.84 1.17
C ALA A 335 8.16 38.92 1.56
N PHE A 336 9.02 39.35 0.63
CA PHE A 336 10.03 40.37 0.88
C PHE A 336 9.43 41.77 0.84
N SER A 337 9.66 42.56 1.90
CA SER A 337 9.29 43.98 1.93
C SER A 337 10.54 44.87 1.83
N PRO A 338 10.80 45.51 0.67
CA PRO A 338 11.97 46.36 0.49
C PRO A 338 11.91 47.68 1.28
N TYR A 339 10.76 48.02 1.84
CA TYR A 339 10.54 49.24 2.62
C TYR A 339 10.69 49.01 4.13
N GLU A 340 10.69 47.76 4.58
CA GLU A 340 10.94 47.43 5.99
C GLU A 340 12.44 47.50 6.26
N PRO A 341 12.90 48.35 7.19
CA PRO A 341 14.32 48.60 7.37
C PRO A 341 15.04 47.45 8.08
N GLU A 342 14.29 46.61 8.81
CA GLU A 342 14.84 45.63 9.74
C GLU A 342 14.16 44.26 9.61
N ILE A 343 14.98 43.22 9.80
CA ILE A 343 14.57 41.82 9.85
C ILE A 343 15.09 41.20 11.14
N SER A 344 14.20 40.55 11.87
CA SER A 344 14.52 39.79 13.08
C SER A 344 14.58 38.30 12.74
N VAL A 345 15.62 37.63 13.23
CA VAL A 345 15.87 36.21 13.02
C VAL A 345 16.19 35.56 14.36
N ASP A 346 15.54 34.44 14.66
CA ASP A 346 15.81 33.57 15.80
C ASP A 346 15.75 32.12 15.32
N VAL A 347 16.91 31.57 14.98
CA VAL A 347 17.10 30.21 14.46
C VAL A 347 18.01 29.45 15.39
N GLU A 348 17.58 28.28 15.83
CA GLU A 348 18.36 27.35 16.64
C GLU A 348 18.59 26.08 15.82
N ALA A 349 19.86 25.70 15.65
CA ALA A 349 20.28 24.55 14.87
C ALA A 349 21.25 23.67 15.66
N GLU A 350 21.21 22.37 15.39
CA GLU A 350 22.06 21.38 16.03
C GLU A 350 22.61 20.41 14.99
N LEU A 351 23.94 20.22 14.97
CA LEU A 351 24.58 19.15 14.23
C LEU A 351 24.66 17.92 15.13
N ILE A 352 23.78 16.95 14.88
CA ILE A 352 23.77 15.67 15.58
C ILE A 352 24.75 14.75 14.87
N LYS A 353 25.84 14.41 15.55
CA LYS A 353 26.85 13.48 15.03
C LYS A 353 26.51 12.03 15.36
N ASN A 354 26.86 11.12 14.46
CA ASN A 354 26.64 9.67 14.63
C ASN A 354 25.19 9.34 15.04
N TYR A 355 24.23 10.06 14.44
CA TYR A 355 22.81 9.78 14.59
C TYR A 355 22.55 8.33 14.15
N GLN A 356 21.89 7.54 15.02
CA GLN A 356 21.52 6.17 14.70
C GLN A 356 20.23 6.18 13.89
N SER A 357 20.29 5.67 12.67
CA SER A 357 19.14 5.36 11.83
C SER A 357 19.23 3.88 11.39
N GLN A 358 18.30 3.41 10.58
CA GLN A 358 18.24 2.01 10.17
C GLN A 358 17.57 1.81 8.82
N ASN A 359 17.92 0.73 8.14
CA ASN A 359 17.07 0.17 7.10
C ASN A 359 16.17 -0.91 7.71
N VAL A 360 14.99 -1.13 7.14
CA VAL A 360 14.07 -2.20 7.57
C VAL A 360 13.96 -3.22 6.44
N LEU A 361 14.34 -4.47 6.71
CA LEU A 361 14.39 -5.55 5.73
C LEU A 361 13.57 -6.76 6.23
N GLY A 362 12.53 -7.09 5.47
CA GLY A 362 11.82 -8.38 5.56
C GLY A 362 11.83 -9.10 4.22
N PHE A 363 11.68 -10.42 4.21
CA PHE A 363 11.63 -11.17 2.94
C PHE A 363 10.68 -12.37 2.96
N VAL A 364 10.27 -12.79 1.77
CA VAL A 364 9.51 -14.03 1.52
C VAL A 364 10.48 -15.05 0.89
N PRO A 365 10.69 -16.23 1.51
CA PRO A 365 11.55 -17.26 0.93
C PRO A 365 11.03 -17.75 -0.43
N GLY A 366 11.96 -17.90 -1.37
CA GLY A 366 11.67 -18.50 -2.68
C GLY A 366 11.34 -19.98 -2.59
N THR A 367 10.55 -20.48 -3.53
CA THR A 367 10.09 -21.87 -3.58
C THR A 367 11.16 -22.82 -4.15
N THR A 368 11.94 -22.36 -5.13
CA THR A 368 12.95 -23.17 -5.85
C THR A 368 14.38 -22.67 -5.61
N HIS A 369 14.56 -21.36 -5.53
CA HIS A 369 15.87 -20.69 -5.41
C HIS A 369 15.87 -19.75 -4.19
N PRO A 370 15.71 -20.27 -2.96
CA PRO A 370 15.56 -19.45 -1.76
C PRO A 370 16.81 -18.63 -1.40
N ASP A 371 17.97 -18.93 -2.00
CA ASP A 371 19.24 -18.24 -1.76
C ASP A 371 19.49 -17.06 -2.70
N SER A 372 18.63 -16.87 -3.72
CA SER A 372 18.73 -15.83 -4.74
C SER A 372 17.55 -14.87 -4.61
N PHE A 373 17.81 -13.57 -4.76
CA PHE A 373 16.87 -12.53 -4.34
C PHE A 373 16.52 -11.54 -5.43
N ILE A 374 15.25 -11.17 -5.51
CA ILE A 374 14.80 -9.90 -6.09
C ILE A 374 14.47 -8.96 -4.94
N ILE A 375 14.91 -7.71 -5.02
CA ILE A 375 14.71 -6.70 -3.98
C ILE A 375 13.70 -5.67 -4.48
N PHE A 376 12.63 -5.46 -3.73
CA PHE A 376 11.84 -4.23 -3.76
C PHE A 376 12.37 -3.27 -2.71
N CYS A 377 12.45 -1.99 -3.05
CA CYS A 377 12.81 -0.97 -2.08
C CYS A 377 12.12 0.38 -2.31
N GLY A 378 12.21 1.22 -1.28
CA GLY A 378 11.84 2.63 -1.26
C GLY A 378 12.35 3.23 0.05
N HIS A 379 12.49 4.54 0.15
CA HIS A 379 12.89 5.17 1.40
C HIS A 379 11.67 5.56 2.24
N TYR A 380 11.81 5.45 3.56
CA TYR A 380 10.76 5.83 4.49
C TYR A 380 11.01 7.19 5.13
N ASP A 381 12.25 7.68 5.16
CA ASP A 381 12.54 9.01 5.70
C ASP A 381 12.01 10.11 4.77
N HIS A 382 11.80 11.29 5.35
CA HIS A 382 11.60 12.52 4.59
C HIS A 382 12.29 13.68 5.33
N LEU A 383 12.01 14.92 4.96
CA LEU A 383 12.72 16.11 5.45
C LEU A 383 12.46 16.44 6.93
N GLY A 384 11.37 15.94 7.52
CA GLY A 384 11.04 16.19 8.92
C GLY A 384 10.54 17.60 9.21
N LYS A 385 11.15 18.27 10.19
CA LYS A 385 10.72 19.57 10.70
C LYS A 385 11.79 20.65 10.50
N MET A 386 11.32 21.86 10.19
CA MET A 386 12.08 23.11 10.25
C MET A 386 11.41 24.05 11.25
N GLY A 387 11.77 23.93 12.54
CA GLY A 387 10.98 24.54 13.61
C GLY A 387 9.53 24.04 13.58
N GLU A 388 8.58 24.96 13.39
CA GLU A 388 7.14 24.64 13.33
C GLU A 388 6.66 24.15 11.96
N ALA A 389 7.47 24.30 10.89
CA ALA A 389 7.10 23.76 9.59
C ALA A 389 7.37 22.25 9.55
N ILE A 390 6.37 21.46 9.16
CA ILE A 390 6.46 20.01 8.97
C ILE A 390 6.37 19.70 7.48
N PHE A 391 7.26 18.82 7.03
CA PHE A 391 7.27 18.27 5.68
C PHE A 391 6.80 16.82 5.81
N TYR A 392 5.55 16.54 5.42
CA TYR A 392 4.94 15.23 5.66
C TYR A 392 5.35 14.19 4.63
N GLY A 393 5.67 14.58 3.40
CA GLY A 393 6.21 13.66 2.40
C GLY A 393 5.20 12.60 1.98
N ALA A 394 3.98 13.02 1.62
CA ALA A 394 2.92 12.08 1.25
C ALA A 394 3.27 11.34 -0.04
N ASN A 395 3.59 12.09 -1.10
CA ASN A 395 4.11 11.49 -2.31
C ASN A 395 5.57 11.03 -2.11
N ASP A 396 6.37 11.81 -1.38
CA ASP A 396 7.79 11.60 -1.16
C ASP A 396 8.15 11.25 0.32
N ASN A 397 8.23 9.99 0.72
CA ASN A 397 7.92 8.81 -0.06
C ASN A 397 7.02 7.83 0.71
N ALA A 398 6.04 8.36 1.45
CA ALA A 398 5.01 7.52 2.07
C ALA A 398 4.27 6.68 1.02
N SER A 399 4.05 7.22 -0.19
CA SER A 399 3.44 6.50 -1.30
C SER A 399 4.25 5.28 -1.78
N GLY A 400 5.58 5.39 -1.85
CA GLY A 400 6.49 4.29 -2.17
C GLY A 400 6.51 3.22 -1.10
N ILE A 401 6.48 3.62 0.18
CA ILE A 401 6.36 2.68 1.30
C ILE A 401 5.00 1.98 1.32
N ALA A 402 3.92 2.67 0.99
CA ALA A 402 2.60 2.07 0.90
C ALA A 402 2.53 0.96 -0.15
N ILE A 403 3.05 1.21 -1.36
CA ILE A 403 3.12 0.17 -2.40
C ILE A 403 4.12 -0.95 -2.05
N LEU A 404 5.23 -0.64 -1.36
CA LEU A 404 6.18 -1.65 -0.87
C LEU A 404 5.50 -2.63 0.11
N ILE A 405 4.71 -2.11 1.04
CA ILE A 405 3.93 -2.91 2.00
C ILE A 405 2.85 -3.73 1.30
N ASP A 406 2.15 -3.16 0.31
CA ASP A 406 1.13 -3.86 -0.48
C ASP A 406 1.75 -5.02 -1.29
N MET A 407 2.91 -4.78 -1.92
CA MET A 407 3.69 -5.81 -2.61
C MET A 407 4.13 -6.92 -1.66
N ALA A 408 4.57 -6.57 -0.45
CA ALA A 408 4.95 -7.55 0.57
C ALA A 408 3.79 -8.46 0.96
N SER A 409 2.60 -7.88 1.15
CA SER A 409 1.37 -8.63 1.41
C SER A 409 1.01 -9.58 0.25
N TYR A 410 1.11 -9.11 -0.99
CA TYR A 410 0.83 -9.91 -2.17
C TYR A 410 1.79 -11.09 -2.31
N PHE A 411 3.11 -10.84 -2.31
CA PHE A 411 4.11 -11.90 -2.52
C PHE A 411 4.24 -12.85 -1.33
N LYS A 412 3.86 -12.43 -0.12
CA LYS A 412 3.72 -13.34 1.02
C LYS A 412 2.69 -14.43 0.74
N ASN A 413 1.59 -14.09 0.08
CA ASN A 413 0.52 -15.01 -0.30
C ASN A 413 0.74 -15.67 -1.66
N ASN A 414 1.69 -15.18 -2.44
CA ASN A 414 2.06 -15.69 -3.76
C ASN A 414 3.59 -15.84 -3.85
N PRO A 415 4.21 -16.79 -3.11
CA PRO A 415 5.66 -16.97 -3.14
C PRO A 415 6.19 -17.29 -4.54
N GLN A 416 7.37 -16.76 -4.88
CA GLN A 416 8.00 -16.88 -6.19
C GLN A 416 9.17 -17.88 -6.17
N GLN A 417 9.78 -18.20 -7.32
CA GLN A 417 10.93 -19.11 -7.39
C GLN A 417 12.15 -18.55 -6.63
N TYR A 418 12.50 -17.29 -6.88
CA TYR A 418 13.48 -16.52 -6.09
C TYR A 418 12.84 -15.94 -4.83
N SER A 419 13.66 -15.77 -3.79
CA SER A 419 13.25 -15.01 -2.61
C SER A 419 12.96 -13.56 -2.97
N ILE A 420 11.93 -12.96 -2.38
CA ILE A 420 11.59 -11.56 -2.59
C ILE A 420 11.87 -10.79 -1.29
N ALA A 421 12.79 -9.85 -1.33
CA ALA A 421 13.11 -8.99 -0.19
C ALA A 421 12.47 -7.61 -0.36
N PHE A 422 12.04 -7.03 0.76
CA PHE A 422 11.43 -5.71 0.86
C PHE A 422 12.30 -4.89 1.80
N ILE A 423 12.90 -3.82 1.27
CA ILE A 423 13.81 -2.97 2.03
C ILE A 423 13.26 -1.54 2.05
N ALA A 424 12.90 -1.06 3.23
CA ALA A 424 12.63 0.35 3.46
C ALA A 424 13.93 1.02 3.93
N PHE A 425 14.49 1.92 3.11
CA PHE A 425 15.73 2.62 3.42
C PHE A 425 15.48 3.88 4.27
N GLY A 426 16.40 4.16 5.19
CA GLY A 426 16.46 5.44 5.88
C GLY A 426 17.60 6.31 5.33
N GLY A 427 17.55 7.61 5.58
CA GLY A 427 18.60 8.55 5.20
C GLY A 427 18.80 8.73 3.70
N GLU A 428 17.76 8.50 2.89
CA GLU A 428 17.78 8.79 1.45
C GLU A 428 17.99 10.30 1.24
N GLU A 429 17.21 11.11 1.97
CA GLU A 429 17.19 12.57 1.83
C GLU A 429 18.49 13.22 2.29
N ALA A 430 19.23 12.51 3.15
CA ALA A 430 20.56 12.90 3.63
C ALA A 430 21.68 12.53 2.63
N GLY A 431 21.34 11.98 1.46
CA GLY A 431 22.26 11.60 0.40
C GLY A 431 22.45 10.10 0.25
N LEU A 432 21.34 9.35 0.18
CA LEU A 432 21.30 7.90 -0.12
C LEU A 432 22.08 7.06 0.91
N LEU A 433 22.11 7.48 2.17
CA LEU A 433 23.03 6.91 3.17
C LEU A 433 22.61 5.50 3.60
N GLY A 434 21.31 5.19 3.66
CA GLY A 434 20.82 3.85 3.98
C GLY A 434 21.23 2.81 2.93
N SER A 435 20.94 3.09 1.65
CA SER A 435 21.31 2.21 0.54
C SER A 435 22.82 2.12 0.34
N LEU A 436 23.57 3.22 0.54
CA LEU A 436 25.04 3.18 0.54
C LEU A 436 25.61 2.25 1.60
N ASN A 437 25.11 2.36 2.83
CA ASN A 437 25.55 1.50 3.94
C ASN A 437 25.17 0.05 3.68
N TYR A 438 23.98 -0.22 3.14
CA TYR A 438 23.57 -1.57 2.75
C TYR A 438 24.49 -2.17 1.70
N VAL A 439 24.79 -1.47 0.60
CA VAL A 439 25.65 -2.02 -0.47
C VAL A 439 27.09 -2.26 0.02
N LYS A 440 27.59 -1.44 0.97
CA LYS A 440 28.93 -1.65 1.58
C LYS A 440 28.99 -2.85 2.52
N GLY A 441 27.91 -3.15 3.23
CA GLY A 441 27.79 -4.24 4.19
C GLY A 441 26.48 -4.99 4.03
N PRO A 442 26.29 -5.72 2.90
CA PRO A 442 24.97 -6.18 2.50
C PRO A 442 24.51 -7.38 3.31
N ALA A 443 23.29 -7.32 3.83
CA ALA A 443 22.66 -8.44 4.54
C ALA A 443 22.33 -9.61 3.60
N ILE A 444 21.95 -9.29 2.36
CA ILE A 444 21.83 -10.25 1.25
C ILE A 444 23.04 -10.06 0.34
N SER A 445 23.82 -11.11 0.11
CA SER A 445 24.97 -11.05 -0.80
C SER A 445 24.58 -10.46 -2.16
N LEU A 446 25.29 -9.41 -2.60
CA LEU A 446 25.02 -8.76 -3.88
C LEU A 446 25.13 -9.73 -5.06
N ALA A 447 26.02 -10.72 -4.99
CA ALA A 447 26.15 -11.77 -6.01
C ALA A 447 24.93 -12.70 -6.11
N LYS A 448 24.06 -12.70 -5.09
CA LYS A 448 22.79 -13.42 -5.06
C LYS A 448 21.59 -12.54 -5.39
N THR A 449 21.78 -11.23 -5.54
CA THR A 449 20.74 -10.30 -5.96
C THR A 449 20.60 -10.32 -7.48
N LYS A 450 19.42 -10.68 -7.97
CA LYS A 450 19.08 -10.78 -9.39
C LYS A 450 18.62 -9.44 -9.96
N PHE A 451 17.82 -8.71 -9.18
CA PHE A 451 17.27 -7.43 -9.60
C PHE A 451 16.91 -6.57 -8.38
N VAL A 452 16.98 -5.25 -8.53
CA VAL A 452 16.49 -4.27 -7.54
C VAL A 452 15.45 -3.36 -8.19
N PHE A 453 14.28 -3.24 -7.58
CA PHE A 453 13.18 -2.42 -8.06
C PHE A 453 12.81 -1.39 -6.99
N ASN A 454 13.24 -0.15 -7.20
CA ASN A 454 13.03 0.98 -6.31
C ASN A 454 11.77 1.78 -6.68
N MET A 455 10.94 2.08 -5.69
CA MET A 455 9.65 2.76 -5.84
C MET A 455 9.64 4.06 -5.03
N ASP A 456 9.50 5.18 -5.73
CA ASP A 456 9.55 6.50 -5.11
C ASP A 456 8.72 7.50 -5.94
N LEU A 457 7.89 8.31 -5.27
CA LEU A 457 6.84 9.17 -5.86
C LEU A 457 5.74 8.37 -6.61
N MET A 458 4.99 7.56 -5.87
CA MET A 458 3.98 6.62 -6.38
C MET A 458 2.53 7.14 -6.24
N GLY A 459 2.33 8.42 -5.94
CA GLY A 459 1.03 9.00 -5.63
C GLY A 459 0.20 9.51 -6.83
N SER A 460 0.80 9.80 -7.99
CA SER A 460 0.07 10.31 -9.16
C SER A 460 0.65 9.82 -10.49
N GLY A 461 -0.18 9.29 -11.40
CA GLY A 461 0.30 8.62 -12.62
C GLY A 461 -0.44 8.97 -13.91
N GLU A 462 -1.16 10.10 -13.95
CA GLU A 462 -1.99 10.49 -15.11
C GLU A 462 -1.19 10.68 -16.40
N LYS A 463 0.12 10.92 -16.28
CA LYS A 463 1.06 11.08 -17.41
C LYS A 463 1.97 9.87 -17.58
N GLY A 464 1.71 8.76 -16.89
CA GLY A 464 2.55 7.56 -16.94
C GLY A 464 3.64 7.53 -15.87
N ALA A 465 4.72 6.84 -16.16
CA ALA A 465 5.88 6.69 -15.28
C ALA A 465 7.19 6.90 -16.01
N THR A 466 8.24 7.25 -15.28
CA THR A 466 9.62 7.19 -15.78
C THR A 466 10.40 6.11 -15.06
N ILE A 467 11.20 5.36 -15.82
CA ILE A 467 12.12 4.33 -15.33
C ILE A 467 13.55 4.84 -15.46
N VAL A 468 14.14 5.22 -14.34
CA VAL A 468 15.59 5.49 -14.25
C VAL A 468 16.34 4.19 -14.41
N ASN A 469 17.48 4.24 -15.11
CA ASN A 469 18.20 3.11 -15.67
C ASN A 469 17.48 2.34 -16.80
N GLY A 470 16.31 2.77 -17.26
CA GLY A 470 15.64 2.13 -18.39
C GLY A 470 16.52 2.09 -19.66
N SER A 471 17.37 3.10 -19.87
CA SER A 471 18.28 3.12 -21.03
C SER A 471 19.61 2.37 -20.76
N VAL A 472 19.82 1.90 -19.53
CA VAL A 472 20.99 1.12 -19.10
C VAL A 472 20.69 -0.36 -19.24
N PHE A 473 19.54 -0.81 -18.73
CA PHE A 473 19.07 -2.20 -18.82
C PHE A 473 17.94 -2.30 -19.85
N LYS A 474 18.31 -2.16 -21.13
CA LYS A 474 17.35 -1.99 -22.22
C LYS A 474 16.41 -3.19 -22.38
N ASP A 475 16.93 -4.42 -22.27
CA ASP A 475 16.11 -5.62 -22.47
C ASP A 475 15.03 -5.75 -21.37
N ASP A 476 15.42 -5.50 -20.11
CA ASP A 476 14.49 -5.45 -18.98
C ASP A 476 13.44 -4.33 -19.16
N PHE A 477 13.87 -3.17 -19.66
CA PHE A 477 12.98 -2.04 -19.91
C PHE A 477 12.00 -2.32 -21.06
N ASP A 478 12.47 -2.94 -22.14
CA ASP A 478 11.63 -3.34 -23.26
C ASP A 478 10.56 -4.36 -22.80
N ASN A 479 10.92 -5.30 -21.92
CA ASN A 479 9.97 -6.24 -21.31
C ASN A 479 8.92 -5.53 -20.46
N LEU A 480 9.33 -4.57 -19.61
CA LEU A 480 8.40 -3.77 -18.81
C LEU A 480 7.43 -2.96 -19.70
N VAL A 481 7.93 -2.33 -20.77
CA VAL A 481 7.09 -1.58 -21.73
C VAL A 481 6.13 -2.51 -22.46
N LYS A 482 6.57 -3.71 -22.83
CA LYS A 482 5.72 -4.73 -23.45
C LYS A 482 4.56 -5.12 -22.52
N ILE A 483 4.85 -5.46 -21.26
CA ILE A 483 3.84 -5.78 -20.24
C ILE A 483 2.84 -4.62 -20.09
N ASN A 484 3.35 -3.39 -19.99
CA ASN A 484 2.51 -2.20 -19.87
C ASN A 484 1.54 -2.05 -21.05
N THR A 485 2.04 -2.25 -22.27
CA THR A 485 1.28 -2.07 -23.51
C THR A 485 0.25 -3.17 -23.70
N GLU A 486 0.62 -4.43 -23.43
CA GLU A 486 -0.26 -5.59 -23.60
C GLU A 486 -1.44 -5.59 -22.61
N ASN A 487 -1.24 -5.02 -21.41
CA ASN A 487 -2.24 -5.01 -20.35
C ASN A 487 -2.93 -3.65 -20.10
N ASP A 488 -2.59 -2.61 -20.88
CA ASP A 488 -3.12 -1.25 -20.73
C ASP A 488 -3.04 -0.69 -19.29
N TYR A 489 -1.85 -0.82 -18.69
CA TYR A 489 -1.59 -0.32 -17.34
C TYR A 489 -1.41 1.20 -17.32
N LEU A 490 -0.19 1.71 -17.47
CA LEU A 490 0.10 3.13 -17.41
C LEU A 490 -0.01 3.78 -18.81
N PRO A 491 -0.41 5.07 -18.91
CA PRO A 491 -0.54 5.77 -20.19
C PRO A 491 0.75 5.81 -21.00
N ALA A 492 1.89 5.84 -20.31
CA ALA A 492 3.22 5.79 -20.90
C ALA A 492 4.25 5.29 -19.88
N VAL A 493 5.31 4.66 -20.36
CA VAL A 493 6.48 4.29 -19.57
C VAL A 493 7.72 4.84 -20.29
N TYR A 494 8.34 5.85 -19.69
CA TYR A 494 9.48 6.56 -20.27
C TYR A 494 10.80 5.99 -19.78
N SER A 495 11.79 5.97 -20.68
CA SER A 495 13.15 5.55 -20.35
C SER A 495 14.00 6.75 -19.92
N ARG A 496 14.79 6.58 -18.86
CA ARG A 496 15.82 7.53 -18.44
C ARG A 496 17.14 6.80 -18.19
N GLY A 497 18.25 7.50 -18.42
CA GLY A 497 19.59 6.99 -18.13
C GLY A 497 19.92 6.95 -16.63
N LYS A 498 21.16 6.56 -16.33
CA LYS A 498 21.68 6.47 -14.96
C LYS A 498 21.64 7.81 -14.25
N ALA A 499 21.15 7.83 -13.01
CA ALA A 499 21.15 9.01 -12.15
C ALA A 499 21.28 8.62 -10.66
N ALA A 500 21.98 9.45 -9.90
CA ALA A 500 22.14 9.31 -8.45
C ALA A 500 21.02 10.04 -7.69
N ASN A 501 19.78 9.60 -7.89
CA ASN A 501 18.59 10.33 -7.45
C ASN A 501 17.53 9.49 -6.74
N SER A 502 17.86 8.26 -6.32
CA SER A 502 17.10 7.43 -5.35
C SER A 502 17.90 6.15 -5.04
N ASP A 503 17.42 5.29 -4.15
CA ASP A 503 18.19 4.18 -3.53
C ASP A 503 18.71 3.09 -4.49
N HIS A 504 18.12 2.94 -5.67
CA HIS A 504 18.63 2.05 -6.72
C HIS A 504 20.09 2.32 -7.15
N TYR A 505 20.58 3.54 -6.91
CA TYR A 505 21.82 4.04 -7.49
C TYR A 505 23.04 3.21 -7.08
N PHE A 506 23.24 2.96 -5.79
CA PHE A 506 24.44 2.23 -5.33
C PHE A 506 24.41 0.74 -5.70
N PHE A 507 23.22 0.15 -5.87
CA PHE A 507 23.10 -1.20 -6.44
C PHE A 507 23.55 -1.23 -7.90
N THR A 508 23.17 -0.20 -8.67
CA THR A 508 23.63 -0.02 -10.05
C THR A 508 25.15 0.13 -10.12
N GLU A 509 25.74 0.95 -9.25
CA GLU A 509 27.20 1.12 -9.17
C GLU A 509 27.91 -0.18 -8.78
N ALA A 510 27.26 -1.06 -8.02
CA ALA A 510 27.75 -2.39 -7.68
C ALA A 510 27.53 -3.44 -8.79
N GLY A 511 26.97 -3.04 -9.94
CA GLY A 511 26.75 -3.91 -11.09
C GLY A 511 25.46 -4.75 -11.04
N ILE A 512 24.54 -4.44 -10.14
CA ILE A 512 23.26 -5.16 -10.02
C ILE A 512 22.21 -4.49 -10.92
N PRO A 513 21.51 -5.26 -11.78
CA PRO A 513 20.37 -4.75 -12.54
C PRO A 513 19.36 -4.08 -11.62
N SER A 514 19.08 -2.81 -11.87
CA SER A 514 18.28 -1.99 -10.95
C SER A 514 17.45 -0.96 -11.70
N PHE A 515 16.16 -0.87 -11.36
CA PHE A 515 15.28 0.22 -11.79
C PHE A 515 14.85 1.08 -10.63
N PHE A 516 14.62 2.36 -10.93
CA PHE A 516 13.82 3.25 -10.10
C PHE A 516 12.65 3.76 -10.94
N ILE A 517 11.43 3.51 -10.44
CA ILE A 517 10.19 4.06 -10.99
C ILE A 517 9.72 5.26 -10.17
N TYR A 518 9.31 6.32 -10.86
CA TYR A 518 8.44 7.36 -10.30
C TYR A 518 7.28 7.64 -11.24
N LEU A 519 6.10 7.88 -10.66
CA LEU A 519 4.90 8.20 -11.43
C LEU A 519 4.85 9.70 -11.76
N MET A 520 4.23 10.03 -12.88
CA MET A 520 4.12 11.40 -13.39
C MET A 520 2.66 11.81 -13.47
N GLY A 521 2.32 12.99 -12.94
CA GLY A 521 0.94 13.43 -12.87
C GLY A 521 0.75 14.94 -12.82
N ALA A 522 -0.41 15.34 -12.33
CA ALA A 522 -0.73 16.73 -12.00
C ALA A 522 -0.19 17.13 -10.61
N TYR A 523 -0.07 16.16 -9.70
CA TYR A 523 0.54 16.37 -8.39
C TYR A 523 2.02 16.73 -8.57
N SER A 524 2.45 17.83 -7.95
CA SER A 524 3.78 18.39 -8.15
C SER A 524 4.40 18.98 -6.88
N HIS A 525 3.80 18.72 -5.72
CA HIS A 525 4.39 19.08 -4.45
C HIS A 525 5.57 18.15 -4.17
N TYR A 526 6.76 18.74 -4.07
CA TYR A 526 8.02 18.02 -3.86
C TYR A 526 8.88 18.87 -2.92
N HIS A 527 9.31 18.29 -1.80
CA HIS A 527 10.14 18.95 -0.79
C HIS A 527 9.54 20.27 -0.25
N VAL A 528 8.22 20.29 -0.09
CA VAL A 528 7.45 21.44 0.45
C VAL A 528 6.41 20.94 1.45
N PRO A 529 5.96 21.75 2.42
CA PRO A 529 4.92 21.35 3.38
C PRO A 529 3.58 20.96 2.75
N ALA A 530 3.36 21.36 1.49
CA ALA A 530 2.18 20.99 0.71
C ALA A 530 2.22 19.53 0.21
N ASP A 531 3.36 18.83 0.30
CA ASP A 531 3.42 17.38 0.09
C ASP A 531 2.84 16.64 1.31
N ASN A 532 1.52 16.54 1.35
CA ASN A 532 0.74 16.06 2.48
C ASN A 532 -0.58 15.38 2.02
N MET A 533 -1.27 14.74 2.97
CA MET A 533 -2.48 13.97 2.70
C MET A 533 -3.71 14.83 2.36
N ASP A 534 -3.76 16.10 2.77
CA ASP A 534 -4.85 17.01 2.37
C ASP A 534 -4.85 17.26 0.86
N ASN A 535 -3.66 17.19 0.24
CA ASN A 535 -3.48 17.44 -1.20
C ASN A 535 -3.38 16.15 -2.04
N LEU A 536 -3.08 15.00 -1.43
CA LEU A 536 -2.82 13.75 -2.14
C LEU A 536 -3.85 12.66 -1.83
N GLN A 537 -4.51 12.19 -2.88
CA GLN A 537 -5.40 11.04 -2.83
C GLN A 537 -4.92 10.01 -3.86
N LEU A 538 -4.73 8.76 -3.44
CA LEU A 538 -4.37 7.70 -4.37
C LEU A 538 -5.50 7.44 -5.37
N GLY A 539 -5.16 7.51 -6.66
CA GLY A 539 -6.06 7.24 -7.77
C GLY A 539 -5.84 5.87 -8.43
N PRO A 540 -6.53 5.59 -9.55
CA PRO A 540 -6.42 4.31 -10.27
C PRO A 540 -5.01 3.96 -10.74
N TYR A 541 -4.16 4.96 -10.96
CA TYR A 541 -2.78 4.72 -11.43
C TYR A 541 -1.89 4.09 -10.36
N TYR A 542 -2.24 4.22 -9.07
CA TYR A 542 -1.62 3.42 -8.01
C TYR A 542 -1.81 1.92 -8.30
N ASP A 543 -3.07 1.49 -8.47
CA ASP A 543 -3.43 0.09 -8.74
C ASP A 543 -2.77 -0.41 -10.03
N LYS A 544 -2.81 0.41 -11.09
CA LYS A 544 -2.20 0.04 -12.37
C LYS A 544 -0.67 -0.04 -12.30
N SER A 545 -0.01 0.82 -11.52
CA SER A 545 1.43 0.73 -11.29
C SER A 545 1.79 -0.53 -10.51
N PHE A 546 0.98 -0.90 -9.52
CA PHE A 546 1.12 -2.17 -8.80
C PHE A 546 1.07 -3.36 -9.77
N LEU A 547 0.06 -3.41 -10.64
CA LEU A 547 -0.09 -4.52 -11.59
C LEU A 547 1.11 -4.62 -12.55
N LEU A 548 1.59 -3.48 -13.07
CA LEU A 548 2.76 -3.44 -13.93
C LEU A 548 4.01 -3.99 -13.23
N ILE A 549 4.28 -3.52 -12.02
CA ILE A 549 5.46 -3.93 -11.24
C ILE A 549 5.37 -5.42 -10.88
N ARG A 550 4.19 -5.89 -10.43
CA ARG A 550 3.94 -7.29 -10.12
C ARG A 550 4.26 -8.18 -11.32
N ASP A 551 3.70 -7.89 -12.48
CA ASP A 551 3.84 -8.75 -13.66
C ASP A 551 5.26 -8.74 -14.21
N PHE A 552 5.93 -7.59 -14.14
CA PHE A 552 7.36 -7.52 -14.47
C PHE A 552 8.21 -8.40 -13.56
N ILE A 553 7.91 -8.41 -12.27
CA ILE A 553 8.68 -9.18 -11.28
C ILE A 553 8.38 -10.67 -11.38
N ILE A 554 7.14 -11.04 -11.72
CA ILE A 554 6.78 -12.43 -12.06
C ILE A 554 7.59 -12.88 -13.28
N LEU A 555 7.66 -12.06 -14.35
CA LEU A 555 8.45 -12.39 -15.55
C LEU A 555 9.94 -12.59 -15.23
N LEU A 556 10.54 -11.74 -14.39
CA LEU A 556 11.93 -11.90 -13.95
C LEU A 556 12.17 -13.15 -13.09
N ASN A 557 11.09 -13.79 -12.61
CA ASN A 557 11.11 -14.96 -11.74
C ASN A 557 10.77 -16.26 -12.48
N GLU A 558 10.46 -16.21 -13.77
CA GLU A 558 10.35 -17.38 -14.66
C GLU A 558 11.74 -17.88 -15.08
#